data_AF-W5TNR6-F1
#
_entry.id   AF-W5TNR6-F1
#
_cell.length_a   1.000
_cell.length_b   1.000
_cell.length_c   1.000
_cell.angle_alpha   90.00
_cell.angle_beta   90.00
_cell.angle_gamma   90.00
#
_symmetry.space_group_name_H-M   'P 1'
#
loop_
_entity.id
_entity.type
_entity.pdbx_description
1 polymer ?
#
loop_
_entity_poly.entity_id
_entity_poly.type
_entity_poly.pdbx_seq_one_letter_code
_entity_poly.pdbx_strand_id
1 'polypeptide(L)'
;MSRALTVVDDDPAPLCIFPLTRDKTCPDPAVQTGKPGQRGCYCANPEHTAAAKYRRTQKWLREDEAKAAHDPHAAERPVTASTSRLADVVAELQRAIGETGAILEDARELTAAATAQTSVDREIAAVRRDADVQIATAQSAQAAAENRADALAIERDQAKALAADASEAADEAIAARTAAEEKAELIEQQAARELRDTRAEMTALRKALDTAKAAVSDAITERDATRQQLQDETTAQRAEFAKIREGMRRDLDSAWAEVRALREERKQ
;
A
#
# COMPACT_ATOMS: atom_id res chain seq x y z
N MET A 1 -22.93 -82.89 -7.19
CA MET A 1 -23.00 -82.22 -8.50
C MET A 1 -24.26 -81.38 -8.52
N SER A 2 -24.12 -80.09 -8.19
CA SER A 2 -25.23 -79.14 -8.03
C SER A 2 -25.75 -78.70 -9.39
N ARG A 3 -27.07 -78.88 -9.61
CA ARG A 3 -27.78 -78.40 -10.79
C ARG A 3 -28.41 -77.06 -10.42
N ALA A 4 -27.98 -75.98 -11.07
CA ALA A 4 -28.53 -74.64 -10.89
C ALA A 4 -29.97 -74.60 -11.43
N LEU A 5 -30.91 -74.12 -10.61
CA LEU A 5 -32.25 -73.73 -11.00
C LEU A 5 -32.18 -72.28 -11.49
N THR A 6 -32.46 -72.06 -12.77
CA THR A 6 -32.73 -70.73 -13.33
C THR A 6 -34.17 -70.36 -13.01
N VAL A 7 -34.36 -69.37 -12.15
CA VAL A 7 -35.63 -68.66 -11.97
C VAL A 7 -35.79 -67.72 -13.16
N VAL A 8 -36.87 -67.89 -13.90
CA VAL A 8 -37.32 -66.91 -14.90
C VAL A 8 -38.17 -65.91 -14.12
N ASP A 9 -37.64 -64.71 -13.89
CA ASP A 9 -38.41 -63.58 -13.37
C ASP A 9 -39.37 -63.09 -14.47
N ASP A 10 -40.68 -63.35 -14.29
CA ASP A 10 -41.76 -62.73 -15.05
C ASP A 10 -41.99 -61.30 -14.52
N ASP A 11 -41.19 -60.34 -14.98
CA ASP A 11 -41.41 -58.91 -14.71
C ASP A 11 -42.69 -58.44 -15.45
N PRO A 12 -43.67 -57.81 -14.77
CA PRO A 12 -44.89 -57.32 -15.42
C PRO A 12 -44.56 -56.23 -16.45
N ALA A 13 -45.13 -56.36 -17.65
CA ALA A 13 -44.93 -55.40 -18.74
C ALA A 13 -45.14 -53.94 -18.25
N PRO A 14 -44.23 -53.01 -18.58
CA PRO A 14 -44.27 -51.65 -18.05
C PRO A 14 -45.56 -50.92 -18.49
N LEU A 15 -46.40 -50.57 -17.52
CA LEU A 15 -47.61 -49.78 -17.74
C LEU A 15 -47.25 -48.36 -18.18
N CYS A 16 -47.76 -47.94 -19.33
CA CYS A 16 -47.50 -46.61 -19.88
C CYS A 16 -48.29 -45.52 -19.14
N ILE A 17 -47.65 -44.38 -18.88
CA ILE A 17 -48.29 -43.20 -18.26
C ILE A 17 -49.30 -42.54 -19.22
N PHE A 18 -49.09 -42.68 -20.53
CA PHE A 18 -49.91 -42.12 -21.59
C PHE A 18 -50.42 -43.19 -22.57
N PRO A 19 -51.29 -44.12 -22.13
CA PRO A 19 -51.77 -45.17 -23.01
C PRO A 19 -52.74 -44.60 -24.06
N LEU A 20 -52.57 -45.03 -25.30
CA LEU A 20 -53.48 -44.72 -26.42
C LEU A 20 -54.47 -45.86 -26.72
N THR A 21 -54.35 -46.98 -26.00
CA THR A 21 -55.24 -48.14 -26.04
C THR A 21 -56.11 -48.21 -24.78
N ARG A 22 -57.29 -48.84 -24.88
CA ARG A 22 -58.24 -48.97 -23.74
C ARG A 22 -57.67 -49.86 -22.63
N ASP A 23 -56.81 -50.82 -23.01
CA ASP A 23 -56.21 -51.83 -22.12
C ASP A 23 -54.92 -51.35 -21.43
N LYS A 24 -54.54 -50.08 -21.64
CA LYS A 24 -53.40 -49.40 -20.99
C LYS A 24 -52.01 -50.00 -21.27
N THR A 25 -51.88 -50.86 -22.27
CA THR A 25 -50.63 -51.48 -22.70
C THR A 25 -49.90 -50.63 -23.74
N CYS A 26 -48.56 -50.65 -23.72
CA CYS A 26 -47.71 -50.01 -24.71
C CYS A 26 -46.67 -51.02 -25.24
N PRO A 27 -46.41 -51.06 -26.55
CA PRO A 27 -45.46 -52.01 -27.15
C PRO A 27 -43.99 -51.68 -26.87
N ASP A 28 -43.66 -50.43 -26.49
CA ASP A 28 -42.28 -50.00 -26.24
C ASP A 28 -41.98 -49.93 -24.74
N PRO A 29 -40.84 -50.49 -24.26
CA PRO A 29 -40.51 -50.48 -22.85
C PRO A 29 -40.28 -49.04 -22.35
N ALA A 30 -40.83 -48.73 -21.18
CA ALA A 30 -40.61 -47.44 -20.53
C ALA A 30 -39.12 -47.27 -20.19
N VAL A 31 -38.52 -46.16 -20.60
CA VAL A 31 -37.10 -45.88 -20.32
C VAL A 31 -37.03 -45.18 -18.97
N GLN A 32 -36.34 -45.80 -18.02
CA GLN A 32 -35.97 -45.17 -16.76
C GLN A 32 -34.68 -44.37 -16.98
N THR A 33 -34.75 -43.04 -16.97
CA THR A 33 -33.56 -42.21 -16.81
C THR A 33 -33.65 -41.46 -15.49
N GLY A 34 -32.90 -41.90 -14.49
CA GLY A 34 -32.80 -41.16 -13.25
C GLY A 34 -31.96 -41.87 -12.21
N LYS A 35 -31.15 -41.08 -11.50
CA LYS A 35 -30.46 -41.51 -10.27
C LYS A 35 -31.49 -41.99 -9.23
N PRO A 36 -31.08 -42.77 -8.21
CA PRO A 36 -31.97 -43.23 -7.15
C PRO A 36 -32.72 -42.05 -6.52
N GLY A 37 -34.05 -42.06 -6.59
CA GLY A 37 -34.92 -41.02 -6.02
C GLY A 37 -35.76 -40.20 -7.02
N GLN A 38 -35.47 -40.24 -8.32
CA GLN A 38 -36.34 -39.60 -9.32
C GLN A 38 -37.30 -40.59 -9.98
N ARG A 39 -38.61 -40.40 -9.77
CA ARG A 39 -39.67 -41.10 -10.50
C ARG A 39 -39.93 -40.44 -11.85
N GLY A 40 -38.97 -40.55 -12.77
CA GLY A 40 -39.11 -40.09 -14.15
C GLY A 40 -39.20 -41.27 -15.12
N CYS A 41 -40.33 -41.98 -15.14
CA CYS A 41 -40.59 -42.94 -16.22
C CYS A 41 -41.26 -42.17 -17.36
N TYR A 42 -40.66 -42.11 -18.53
CA TYR A 42 -41.35 -41.63 -19.74
C TYR A 42 -41.51 -42.76 -20.74
N CYS A 43 -42.63 -42.75 -21.45
CA CYS A 43 -42.82 -43.64 -22.59
C CYS A 43 -41.86 -43.19 -23.70
N ALA A 44 -41.06 -44.11 -24.22
CA ALA A 44 -40.12 -43.82 -25.31
C ALA A 44 -40.84 -43.56 -26.65
N ASN A 45 -42.13 -43.87 -26.74
CA ASN A 45 -42.91 -43.65 -27.95
C ASN A 45 -43.28 -42.15 -28.07
N PRO A 46 -42.80 -41.44 -29.11
CA PRO A 46 -43.06 -40.01 -29.28
C PRO A 46 -44.54 -39.68 -29.54
N GLU A 47 -45.37 -40.66 -29.92
CA GLU A 47 -46.81 -40.47 -30.11
C GLU A 47 -47.60 -40.47 -28.79
N HIS A 48 -47.03 -41.03 -27.72
CA HIS A 48 -47.66 -41.16 -26.40
C HIS A 48 -47.49 -39.89 -25.55
N THR A 49 -48.08 -38.80 -26.04
CA THR A 49 -48.08 -37.49 -25.35
C THR A 49 -49.33 -37.29 -24.50
N ALA A 50 -49.26 -36.42 -23.48
CA ALA A 50 -50.42 -36.01 -22.67
C ALA A 50 -51.57 -35.47 -23.53
N ALA A 51 -51.25 -34.72 -24.59
CA ALA A 51 -52.22 -34.19 -25.53
C ALA A 51 -52.89 -35.30 -26.38
N ALA A 52 -52.14 -36.33 -26.78
CA ALA A 52 -52.69 -37.48 -27.50
C ALA A 52 -53.62 -38.31 -26.60
N LYS A 53 -53.22 -38.56 -25.35
CA LYS A 53 -54.08 -39.21 -24.33
C LYS A 53 -55.37 -38.44 -24.13
N TYR A 54 -55.30 -37.13 -23.88
CA TYR A 54 -56.49 -36.31 -23.66
C TYR A 54 -57.46 -36.35 -24.85
N ARG A 55 -56.95 -36.21 -26.08
CA ARG A 55 -57.76 -36.31 -27.31
C ARG A 55 -58.42 -37.68 -27.46
N ARG A 56 -57.70 -38.75 -27.14
CA ARG A 56 -58.22 -40.13 -27.20
C ARG A 56 -59.31 -40.37 -26.15
N THR A 57 -59.09 -39.94 -24.91
CA THR A 57 -60.08 -40.02 -23.83
C THR A 57 -61.34 -39.22 -24.16
N GLN A 58 -61.20 -38.01 -24.70
CA GLN A 58 -62.33 -37.21 -25.18
C GLN A 58 -63.12 -37.91 -26.28
N LYS A 59 -62.42 -38.59 -27.21
CA LYS A 59 -63.09 -39.38 -28.25
C LYS A 59 -63.90 -40.54 -27.67
N TRP A 60 -63.35 -41.28 -26.71
CA TRP A 60 -64.08 -42.36 -26.04
C TRP A 60 -65.29 -41.85 -25.24
N LEU A 61 -65.15 -40.74 -24.52
CA LEU A 61 -66.28 -40.11 -23.81
C LEU A 61 -67.40 -39.74 -24.78
N ARG A 62 -67.08 -39.13 -25.93
CA ARG A 62 -68.09 -38.81 -26.95
C ARG A 62 -68.72 -40.04 -27.59
N GLU A 63 -67.96 -41.11 -27.80
CA GLU A 63 -68.49 -42.37 -28.32
C GLU A 63 -69.41 -43.07 -27.31
N ASP A 64 -69.08 -43.01 -26.02
CA ASP A 64 -69.90 -43.55 -24.93
C ASP A 64 -71.15 -42.68 -24.69
N GLU A 65 -71.05 -41.34 -24.75
CA GLU A 65 -72.18 -40.41 -24.72
C GLU A 65 -73.11 -40.57 -25.92
N ALA A 66 -72.57 -40.76 -27.13
CA ALA A 66 -73.36 -41.01 -28.32
C ALA A 66 -74.13 -42.34 -28.24
N LYS A 67 -73.53 -43.37 -27.62
CA LYS A 67 -74.22 -44.64 -27.34
C LYS A 67 -75.30 -44.49 -26.27
N ALA A 68 -75.05 -43.70 -25.22
CA ALA A 68 -76.03 -43.43 -24.18
C ALA A 68 -77.22 -42.58 -24.69
N ALA A 69 -76.97 -41.65 -25.61
CA ALA A 69 -78.02 -40.84 -26.25
C ALA A 69 -78.90 -41.63 -27.24
N HIS A 70 -78.50 -42.84 -27.63
CA HIS A 70 -79.24 -43.72 -28.54
C HIS A 70 -80.02 -44.84 -27.82
N ASP A 71 -80.20 -44.75 -26.50
CA ASP A 71 -81.08 -45.66 -25.77
C ASP A 71 -82.57 -45.34 -26.09
N PRO A 72 -83.29 -46.19 -26.84
CA PRO A 72 -84.65 -45.88 -27.32
C PRO A 72 -85.70 -45.88 -26.21
N HIS A 73 -85.35 -46.30 -24.98
CA HIS A 73 -86.30 -46.44 -23.87
C HIS A 73 -86.45 -45.19 -23.00
N ALA A 74 -85.69 -44.12 -23.24
CA ALA A 74 -85.75 -42.90 -22.43
C ALA A 74 -87.01 -42.04 -22.66
N ALA A 75 -87.76 -42.26 -23.76
CA ALA A 75 -88.85 -41.36 -24.17
C ALA A 75 -90.25 -41.70 -23.61
N GLU A 76 -90.47 -42.86 -22.99
CA GLU A 76 -91.84 -43.35 -22.70
C GLU A 76 -92.38 -43.10 -21.28
N ARG A 77 -91.68 -42.33 -20.41
CA ARG A 77 -92.14 -42.11 -19.02
C ARG A 77 -92.03 -40.66 -18.53
N PRO A 78 -92.85 -39.72 -19.04
CA PRO A 78 -92.73 -38.30 -18.73
C PRO A 78 -93.01 -37.96 -17.25
N VAL A 79 -93.89 -38.68 -16.56
CA VAL A 79 -94.26 -38.37 -15.16
C VAL A 79 -93.25 -38.91 -14.14
N THR A 80 -92.61 -40.05 -14.40
CA THR A 80 -91.52 -40.54 -13.53
C THR A 80 -90.19 -39.84 -13.84
N ALA A 81 -90.01 -39.35 -15.07
CA ALA A 81 -88.87 -38.53 -15.47
C ALA A 81 -88.92 -37.11 -14.87
N SER A 82 -90.11 -36.50 -14.76
CA SER A 82 -90.25 -35.18 -14.12
C SER A 82 -90.05 -35.24 -12.61
N THR A 83 -90.54 -36.29 -11.94
CA THR A 83 -90.33 -36.48 -10.49
C THR A 83 -88.89 -36.85 -10.14
N SER A 84 -88.22 -37.66 -10.96
CA SER A 84 -86.77 -37.92 -10.79
C SER A 84 -85.94 -36.66 -11.01
N ARG A 85 -86.21 -35.87 -12.05
CA ARG A 85 -85.53 -34.57 -12.24
C ARG A 85 -85.76 -33.60 -11.08
N LEU A 86 -86.97 -33.55 -10.53
CA LEU A 86 -87.26 -32.75 -9.32
C LEU A 86 -86.48 -33.27 -8.12
N ALA A 87 -86.38 -34.59 -7.93
CA ALA A 87 -85.58 -35.20 -6.88
C ALA A 87 -84.08 -34.89 -7.04
N ASP A 88 -83.55 -34.92 -8.27
CA ASP A 88 -82.18 -34.57 -8.59
C ASP A 88 -81.88 -33.09 -8.31
N VAL A 89 -82.78 -32.18 -8.73
CA VAL A 89 -82.67 -30.75 -8.45
C VAL A 89 -82.73 -30.48 -6.94
N VAL A 90 -83.60 -31.18 -6.20
CA VAL A 90 -83.66 -31.06 -4.73
C VAL A 90 -82.37 -31.59 -4.08
N ALA A 91 -81.82 -32.71 -4.57
CA ALA A 91 -80.55 -33.24 -4.08
C ALA A 91 -79.36 -32.32 -4.40
N GLU A 92 -79.37 -31.69 -5.57
CA GLU A 92 -78.36 -30.69 -5.95
C GLU A 92 -78.49 -29.41 -5.12
N LEU A 93 -79.71 -28.96 -4.83
CA LEU A 93 -79.95 -27.83 -3.93
C LEU A 93 -79.48 -28.15 -2.50
N GLN A 94 -79.74 -29.36 -2.00
CA GLN A 94 -79.26 -29.81 -0.69
C GLN A 94 -77.73 -29.89 -0.64
N ARG A 95 -77.09 -30.35 -1.73
CA ARG A 95 -75.62 -30.35 -1.85
C ARG A 95 -75.07 -28.93 -1.84
N ALA A 96 -75.64 -28.02 -2.63
CA ALA A 96 -75.24 -26.62 -2.69
C ALA A 96 -75.44 -25.90 -1.35
N ILE A 97 -76.52 -26.21 -0.61
CA ILE A 97 -76.75 -25.72 0.76
C ILE A 97 -75.68 -26.27 1.71
N GLY A 98 -75.31 -27.55 1.60
CA GLY A 98 -74.23 -28.14 2.39
C GLY A 98 -72.87 -27.51 2.12
N GLU A 99 -72.52 -27.31 0.85
CA GLU A 99 -71.26 -26.69 0.42
C GLU A 99 -71.18 -25.22 0.84
N THR A 100 -72.26 -24.45 0.66
CA THR A 100 -72.30 -23.05 1.14
C THR A 100 -72.28 -22.97 2.66
N GLY A 101 -72.91 -23.91 3.36
CA GLY A 101 -72.79 -24.04 4.82
C GLY A 101 -71.36 -24.27 5.27
N ALA A 102 -70.62 -25.17 4.60
CA ALA A 102 -69.21 -25.43 4.90
C ALA A 102 -68.32 -24.20 4.64
N ILE A 103 -68.51 -23.52 3.51
CA ILE A 103 -67.77 -22.29 3.19
C ILE A 103 -68.01 -21.19 4.23
N LEU A 104 -69.27 -21.03 4.69
CA LEU A 104 -69.60 -20.04 5.72
C LEU A 104 -68.98 -20.40 7.07
N GLU A 105 -68.87 -21.68 7.41
CA GLU A 105 -68.23 -22.12 8.65
C GLU A 105 -66.71 -21.93 8.59
N ASP A 106 -66.07 -22.31 7.48
CA ASP A 106 -64.66 -22.01 7.23
C ASP A 106 -64.38 -20.51 7.29
N ALA A 107 -65.25 -19.69 6.68
CA ALA A 107 -65.12 -18.23 6.72
C ALA A 107 -65.27 -17.69 8.16
N ARG A 108 -66.16 -18.25 8.97
CA ARG A 108 -66.29 -17.88 10.39
C ARG A 108 -65.06 -18.26 11.19
N GLU A 109 -64.51 -19.46 11.00
CA GLU A 109 -63.30 -19.91 11.68
C GLU A 109 -62.10 -19.03 11.30
N LEU A 110 -61.96 -18.70 10.02
CA LEU A 110 -60.89 -17.83 9.52
C LEU A 110 -61.03 -16.39 10.05
N THR A 111 -62.26 -15.88 10.12
CA THR A 111 -62.54 -14.57 10.73
C THR A 111 -62.29 -14.58 12.23
N ALA A 112 -62.65 -15.65 12.94
CA ALA A 112 -62.42 -15.79 14.37
C ALA A 112 -60.92 -15.93 14.70
N ALA A 113 -60.15 -16.62 13.85
CA ALA A 113 -58.70 -16.71 13.96
C ALA A 113 -58.03 -15.35 13.65
N ALA A 114 -58.47 -14.66 12.59
CA ALA A 114 -57.92 -13.36 12.20
C ALA A 114 -58.26 -12.24 13.20
N THR A 115 -59.42 -12.30 13.85
CA THR A 115 -59.86 -11.34 14.87
C THR A 115 -59.58 -11.82 16.29
N ALA A 116 -58.88 -12.95 16.46
CA ALA A 116 -58.46 -13.42 17.77
C ALA A 116 -57.52 -12.38 18.39
N GLN A 117 -58.03 -11.65 19.39
CA GLN A 117 -57.29 -10.61 20.12
C GLN A 117 -55.90 -11.11 20.58
N THR A 118 -55.80 -12.37 20.98
CA THR A 118 -54.54 -12.99 21.43
C THR A 118 -53.52 -13.16 20.31
N SER A 119 -53.95 -13.34 19.04
CA SER A 119 -53.05 -13.39 17.89
C SER A 119 -52.49 -12.00 17.60
N VAL A 120 -53.37 -10.99 17.56
CA VAL A 120 -52.98 -9.59 17.35
C VAL A 120 -52.04 -9.11 18.46
N ASP A 121 -52.32 -9.42 19.73
CA ASP A 121 -51.47 -9.04 20.86
C ASP A 121 -50.09 -9.71 20.78
N ARG A 122 -50.00 -10.96 20.30
CA ARG A 122 -48.71 -11.65 20.09
C ARG A 122 -47.90 -11.00 18.97
N GLU A 123 -48.53 -10.63 17.86
CA GLU A 123 -47.88 -9.92 16.76
C GLU A 123 -47.40 -8.53 17.20
N ILE A 124 -48.23 -7.77 17.90
CA ILE A 124 -47.84 -6.47 18.47
C ILE A 124 -46.65 -6.64 19.41
N ALA A 125 -46.66 -7.67 20.28
CA ALA A 125 -45.56 -7.96 21.18
C ALA A 125 -44.29 -8.42 20.44
N ALA A 126 -44.41 -9.09 19.29
CA ALA A 126 -43.28 -9.44 18.44
C ALA A 126 -42.68 -8.19 17.78
N VAL A 127 -43.52 -7.37 17.13
CA VAL A 127 -43.10 -6.11 16.50
C VAL A 127 -42.45 -5.16 17.50
N ARG A 128 -43.00 -5.04 18.72
CA ARG A 128 -42.39 -4.22 19.78
C ARG A 128 -41.01 -4.74 20.17
N ARG A 129 -40.86 -6.05 20.37
CA ARG A 129 -39.54 -6.65 20.68
C ARG A 129 -38.54 -6.43 19.56
N ASP A 130 -38.94 -6.58 18.31
CA ASP A 130 -38.06 -6.34 17.16
C ASP A 130 -37.68 -4.85 17.06
N ALA A 131 -38.61 -3.93 17.31
CA ALA A 131 -38.35 -2.50 17.37
C ALA A 131 -37.37 -2.16 18.51
N ASP A 132 -37.55 -2.73 19.70
CA ASP A 132 -36.64 -2.52 20.84
C ASP A 132 -35.22 -2.99 20.52
N VAL A 133 -35.07 -4.14 19.84
CA VAL A 133 -33.77 -4.66 19.39
C VAL A 133 -33.14 -3.74 18.34
N GLN A 134 -33.92 -3.23 17.39
CA GLN A 134 -33.42 -2.29 16.37
C GLN A 134 -32.98 -0.97 17.00
N ILE A 135 -33.75 -0.43 17.95
CA ILE A 135 -33.41 0.80 18.68
C ILE A 135 -32.11 0.59 19.47
N ALA A 136 -32.00 -0.52 20.22
CA ALA A 136 -30.79 -0.82 20.99
C ALA A 136 -29.56 -0.95 20.07
N THR A 137 -29.71 -1.59 18.92
CA THR A 137 -28.63 -1.73 17.92
C THR A 137 -28.23 -0.36 17.35
N ALA A 138 -29.20 0.49 17.01
CA ALA A 138 -28.95 1.83 16.49
C ALA A 138 -28.26 2.72 17.53
N GLN A 139 -28.69 2.68 18.79
CA GLN A 139 -28.06 3.41 19.89
C GLN A 139 -26.62 2.95 20.13
N SER A 140 -26.37 1.63 20.09
CA SER A 140 -25.02 1.10 20.22
C SER A 140 -24.12 1.53 19.05
N ALA A 141 -24.64 1.51 17.82
CA ALA A 141 -23.92 1.98 16.64
C ALA A 141 -23.63 3.49 16.69
N GLN A 142 -24.57 4.29 17.17
CA GLN A 142 -24.38 5.72 17.37
C GLN A 142 -23.28 5.98 18.42
N ALA A 143 -23.35 5.34 19.58
CA ALA A 143 -22.33 5.48 20.63
C ALA A 143 -20.94 5.06 20.12
N ALA A 144 -20.85 3.98 19.32
CA ALA A 144 -19.61 3.56 18.71
C ALA A 144 -19.07 4.59 17.69
N ALA A 145 -19.95 5.22 16.92
CA ALA A 145 -19.57 6.27 15.97
C ALA A 145 -19.09 7.54 16.68
N GLU A 146 -19.76 7.95 17.76
CA GLU A 146 -19.36 9.09 18.60
C GLU A 146 -17.98 8.85 19.24
N ASN A 147 -17.79 7.70 19.89
CA ASN A 147 -16.49 7.32 20.46
C ASN A 147 -15.37 7.30 19.41
N ARG A 148 -15.67 6.84 18.19
CA ARG A 148 -14.71 6.83 17.09
C ARG A 148 -14.41 8.25 16.59
N ALA A 149 -15.40 9.12 16.53
CA ALA A 149 -15.20 10.52 16.15
C ALA A 149 -14.32 11.25 17.18
N ASP A 150 -14.55 11.02 18.47
CA ASP A 150 -13.74 11.59 19.55
C ASP A 150 -12.29 11.08 19.50
N ALA A 151 -12.08 9.78 19.28
CA ALA A 151 -10.76 9.21 19.11
C ALA A 151 -9.99 9.83 17.93
N LEU A 152 -10.66 9.98 16.78
CA LEU A 152 -10.06 10.62 15.60
C LEU A 152 -9.78 12.11 15.83
N ALA A 153 -10.60 12.81 16.62
CA ALA A 153 -10.36 14.20 16.98
C ALA A 153 -9.09 14.33 17.84
N ILE A 154 -8.93 13.44 18.84
CA ILE A 154 -7.74 13.38 19.68
C ILE A 154 -6.49 13.07 18.84
N GLU A 155 -6.55 12.05 17.97
CA GLU A 155 -5.43 11.70 17.08
C GLU A 155 -5.05 12.85 16.15
N ARG A 156 -6.04 13.55 15.58
CA ARG A 156 -5.82 14.73 14.74
C ARG A 156 -5.12 15.84 15.51
N ASP A 157 -5.54 16.11 16.75
CA ASP A 157 -5.00 17.20 17.54
C ASP A 157 -3.58 16.87 18.04
N GLN A 158 -3.30 15.61 18.36
CA GLN A 158 -1.94 15.13 18.61
C GLN A 158 -1.05 15.26 17.37
N ALA A 159 -1.56 14.90 16.19
CA ALA A 159 -0.81 15.05 14.94
C ALA A 159 -0.49 16.51 14.62
N LYS A 160 -1.41 17.44 14.92
CA LYS A 160 -1.16 18.89 14.78
C LYS A 160 -0.11 19.39 15.75
N ALA A 161 -0.15 18.95 17.01
CA ALA A 161 0.86 19.33 18.00
C ALA A 161 2.26 18.86 17.56
N LEU A 162 2.39 17.58 17.17
CA LEU A 162 3.66 17.04 16.67
C LEU A 162 4.15 17.75 15.40
N ALA A 163 3.24 18.14 14.51
CA ALA A 163 3.60 18.90 13.31
C ALA A 163 4.08 20.32 13.65
N ALA A 164 3.51 20.96 14.67
CA ALA A 164 3.96 22.26 15.16
C ALA A 164 5.36 22.17 15.78
N ASP A 165 5.58 21.20 16.67
CA ASP A 165 6.88 20.95 17.29
C ASP A 165 7.97 20.65 16.24
N ALA A 166 7.64 19.86 15.22
CA ALA A 166 8.55 19.54 14.12
C ALA A 166 8.87 20.76 13.25
N SER A 167 7.90 21.66 13.03
CA SER A 167 8.14 22.92 12.31
C SER A 167 9.06 23.85 13.09
N GLU A 168 8.81 24.01 14.40
CA GLU A 168 9.64 24.84 15.28
C GLU A 168 11.09 24.31 15.32
N ALA A 169 11.26 23.00 15.50
CA ALA A 169 12.58 22.38 15.46
C ALA A 169 13.30 22.55 14.11
N ALA A 170 12.57 22.55 12.99
CA ALA A 170 13.13 22.80 11.67
C ALA A 170 13.60 24.26 11.52
N ASP A 171 12.81 25.22 11.99
CA ASP A 171 13.15 26.65 11.97
C ASP A 171 14.37 26.94 12.85
N GLU A 172 14.44 26.35 14.04
CA GLU A 172 15.61 26.42 14.93
C GLU A 172 16.87 25.84 14.28
N ALA A 173 16.75 24.68 13.61
CA ALA A 173 17.86 24.05 12.90
C ALA A 173 18.36 24.91 11.73
N ILE A 174 17.45 25.54 10.98
CA ILE A 174 17.79 26.50 9.92
C ILE A 174 18.51 27.71 10.51
N ALA A 175 17.99 28.30 11.58
CA ALA A 175 18.62 29.44 12.24
C ALA A 175 20.02 29.11 12.77
N ALA A 176 20.18 27.93 13.39
CA ALA A 176 21.48 27.45 13.86
C ALA A 176 22.47 27.23 12.71
N ARG A 177 22.01 26.68 11.58
CA ARG A 177 22.83 26.49 10.38
C ARG A 177 23.30 27.84 9.81
N THR A 178 22.39 28.79 9.63
CA THR A 178 22.72 30.13 9.11
C THR A 178 23.72 30.83 10.03
N ALA A 179 23.52 30.78 11.35
CA ALA A 179 24.45 31.36 12.31
C ALA A 179 25.83 30.67 12.30
N ALA A 180 25.90 29.36 11.99
CA ALA A 180 27.15 28.64 11.84
C ALA A 180 27.87 29.02 10.53
N GLU A 181 27.13 29.18 9.43
CA GLU A 181 27.63 29.65 8.13
C GLU A 181 28.24 31.05 8.26
N GLU A 182 27.53 32.00 8.89
CA GLU A 182 28.03 33.36 9.14
C GLU A 182 29.32 33.36 9.99
N LYS A 183 29.39 32.51 11.02
CA LYS A 183 30.61 32.37 11.84
C LYS A 183 31.77 31.79 11.03
N ALA A 184 31.51 30.80 10.17
CA ALA A 184 32.51 30.20 9.31
C ALA A 184 33.07 31.25 8.34
N GLU A 185 32.21 32.04 7.69
CA GLU A 185 32.63 33.13 6.80
C GLU A 185 33.48 34.18 7.52
N LEU A 186 33.12 34.55 8.75
CA LEU A 186 33.93 35.48 9.56
C LEU A 186 35.32 34.90 9.87
N ILE A 187 35.41 33.62 10.23
CA ILE A 187 36.68 32.94 10.50
C ILE A 187 37.53 32.89 9.22
N GLU A 188 36.93 32.54 8.08
CA GLU A 188 37.63 32.51 6.79
C GLU A 188 38.17 33.89 6.41
N GLN A 189 37.37 34.95 6.58
CA GLN A 189 37.79 36.31 6.30
C GLN A 189 38.92 36.77 7.23
N GLN A 190 38.86 36.42 8.52
CA GLN A 190 39.91 36.71 9.50
C GLN A 190 41.20 35.98 9.13
N ALA A 191 41.13 34.66 8.91
CA ALA A 191 42.28 33.86 8.50
C ALA A 191 42.90 34.37 7.19
N ALA A 192 42.09 34.77 6.22
CA ALA A 192 42.58 35.35 4.96
C ALA A 192 43.24 36.73 5.13
N ARG A 193 42.86 37.51 6.15
CA ARG A 193 43.55 38.77 6.50
C ARG A 193 44.89 38.46 7.18
N GLU A 194 44.89 37.61 8.20
CA GLU A 194 46.11 37.21 8.91
C GLU A 194 47.15 36.58 7.97
N LEU A 195 46.73 35.71 7.04
CA LEU A 195 47.62 35.13 6.04
C LEU A 195 48.21 36.18 5.08
N ARG A 196 47.46 37.23 4.74
CA ARG A 196 47.97 38.33 3.92
C ARG A 196 48.97 39.18 4.68
N ASP A 197 48.66 39.52 5.93
CA ASP A 197 49.48 40.36 6.78
C ASP A 197 50.81 39.65 7.09
N THR A 198 50.76 38.39 7.53
CA THR A 198 51.96 37.55 7.76
C THR A 198 52.80 37.40 6.50
N ARG A 199 52.19 37.26 5.31
CA ARG A 199 52.94 37.20 4.05
C ARG A 199 53.61 38.53 3.71
N ALA A 200 52.94 39.66 3.97
CA ALA A 200 53.52 40.99 3.79
C ALA A 200 54.70 41.22 4.74
N GLU A 201 54.54 40.86 6.02
CA GLU A 201 55.60 40.91 7.04
C GLU A 201 56.81 40.05 6.65
N MET A 202 56.58 38.80 6.23
CA MET A 202 57.66 37.91 5.78
C MET A 202 58.41 38.46 4.56
N THR A 203 57.69 39.10 3.63
CA THR A 203 58.29 39.75 2.47
C THR A 203 59.13 40.96 2.88
N ALA A 204 58.64 41.77 3.82
CA ALA A 204 59.36 42.92 4.37
C ALA A 204 60.62 42.48 5.13
N LEU A 205 60.52 41.45 5.99
CA LEU A 205 61.64 40.87 6.72
C LEU A 205 62.70 40.30 5.77
N ARG A 206 62.30 39.63 4.70
CA ARG A 206 63.23 39.13 3.68
C ARG A 206 64.00 40.26 3.01
N LYS A 207 63.30 41.34 2.62
CA LYS A 207 63.95 42.52 2.04
C LYS A 207 64.92 43.19 3.03
N ALA A 208 64.52 43.31 4.31
CA ALA A 208 65.39 43.85 5.35
C ALA A 208 66.63 42.99 5.56
N LEU A 209 66.49 41.66 5.54
CA LEU A 209 67.61 40.71 5.63
C LEU A 209 68.56 40.84 4.45
N ASP A 210 68.04 40.97 3.23
CA ASP A 210 68.86 41.13 2.02
C ASP A 210 69.64 42.46 2.06
N THR A 211 68.99 43.55 2.49
CA THR A 211 69.67 44.85 2.72
C THR A 211 70.75 44.75 3.80
N ALA A 212 70.47 44.07 4.92
CA ALA A 212 71.43 43.89 6.00
C ALA A 212 72.64 43.05 5.54
N LYS A 213 72.42 42.01 4.73
CA LYS A 213 73.50 41.21 4.14
C LYS A 213 74.38 42.03 3.19
N ALA A 214 73.77 42.87 2.35
CA ALA A 214 74.53 43.78 1.49
C ALA A 214 75.38 44.75 2.31
N ALA A 215 74.80 45.38 3.33
CA ALA A 215 75.54 46.29 4.22
C ALA A 215 76.69 45.60 4.96
N VAL A 216 76.50 44.35 5.41
CA VAL A 216 77.58 43.55 6.02
C VAL A 216 78.68 43.24 5.00
N SER A 217 78.32 42.89 3.76
CA SER A 217 79.28 42.66 2.69
C SER A 217 80.10 43.94 2.40
N ASP A 218 79.44 45.09 2.31
CA ASP A 218 80.09 46.38 2.08
C ASP A 218 81.00 46.77 3.25
N ALA A 219 80.58 46.52 4.49
CA ALA A 219 81.42 46.76 5.65
C ALA A 219 82.65 45.84 5.69
N ILE A 220 82.53 44.59 5.20
CA ILE A 220 83.65 43.66 5.08
C ILE A 220 84.64 44.16 4.02
N THR A 221 84.16 44.57 2.84
CA THR A 221 85.02 45.07 1.77
C THR A 221 85.73 46.36 2.17
N GLU A 222 85.04 47.28 2.85
CA GLU A 222 85.64 48.50 3.40
C GLU A 222 86.71 48.16 4.44
N ARG A 223 86.41 47.28 5.41
CA ARG A 223 87.37 46.82 6.41
C ARG A 223 88.61 46.22 5.76
N ASP A 224 88.44 45.36 4.75
CA ASP A 224 89.55 44.69 4.08
C ASP A 224 90.38 45.69 3.25
N ALA A 225 89.74 46.68 2.63
CA ALA A 225 90.43 47.80 1.96
C ALA A 225 91.23 48.65 2.95
N THR A 226 90.64 49.05 4.09
CA THR A 226 91.35 49.78 5.15
C THR A 226 92.52 48.97 5.71
N ARG A 227 92.33 47.65 5.90
CA ARG A 227 93.40 46.76 6.34
C ARG A 227 94.55 46.70 5.35
N GLN A 228 94.25 46.62 4.05
CA GLN A 228 95.27 46.63 3.00
C GLN A 228 96.01 47.97 2.97
N GLN A 229 95.30 49.10 3.05
CA GLN A 229 95.91 50.43 3.13
C GLN A 229 96.88 50.54 4.32
N LEU A 230 96.47 50.10 5.51
CA LEU A 230 97.34 50.08 6.68
C LEU A 230 98.57 49.18 6.49
N GLN A 231 98.43 48.03 5.81
CA GLN A 231 99.56 47.16 5.48
C GLN A 231 100.52 47.84 4.49
N ASP A 232 100.00 48.49 3.45
CA ASP A 232 100.80 49.21 2.46
C ASP A 232 101.53 50.41 3.11
N GLU A 233 100.87 51.16 3.97
CA GLU A 233 101.49 52.25 4.75
C GLU A 233 102.58 51.73 5.69
N THR A 234 102.31 50.67 6.45
CA THR A 234 103.33 50.10 7.35
C THR A 234 104.52 49.53 6.59
N THR A 235 104.33 48.93 5.41
CA THR A 235 105.43 48.46 4.56
C THR A 235 106.20 49.63 3.94
N ALA A 236 105.52 50.67 3.48
CA ALA A 236 106.14 51.90 3.00
C ALA A 236 106.99 52.57 4.09
N GLN A 237 106.44 52.75 5.30
CA GLN A 237 107.17 53.28 6.45
C GLN A 237 108.39 52.41 6.79
N ARG A 238 108.25 51.08 6.80
CA ARG A 238 109.40 50.17 7.02
C ARG A 238 110.48 50.34 5.95
N ALA A 239 110.10 50.52 4.69
CA ALA A 239 111.03 50.77 3.59
C ALA A 239 111.73 52.14 3.75
N GLU A 240 111.00 53.18 4.15
CA GLU A 240 111.58 54.49 4.47
C GLU A 240 112.56 54.41 5.65
N PHE A 241 112.18 53.76 6.75
CA PHE A 241 113.09 53.54 7.88
C PHE A 241 114.30 52.69 7.48
N ALA A 242 114.16 51.73 6.56
CA ALA A 242 115.30 50.98 6.03
C ALA A 242 116.23 51.88 5.21
N LYS A 243 115.69 52.76 4.35
CA LYS A 243 116.48 53.76 3.59
C LYS A 243 117.20 54.71 4.53
N ILE A 244 116.54 55.21 5.57
CA ILE A 244 117.15 56.08 6.58
C ILE A 244 118.28 55.35 7.31
N ARG A 245 118.04 54.11 7.76
CA ARG A 245 119.08 53.29 8.41
C ARG A 245 120.27 53.01 7.49
N GLU A 246 120.02 52.75 6.22
CA GLU A 246 121.07 52.52 5.22
C GLU A 246 121.85 53.82 4.91
N GLY A 247 121.16 54.96 4.85
CA GLY A 247 121.78 56.28 4.76
C GLY A 247 122.68 56.55 5.97
N MET A 248 122.16 56.38 7.19
CA MET A 248 122.93 56.51 8.43
C MET A 248 124.13 55.56 8.48
N ARG A 249 123.98 54.32 7.98
CA ARG A 249 125.10 53.36 7.88
C ARG A 249 126.18 53.85 6.91
N ARG A 250 125.80 54.33 5.73
CA ARG A 250 126.73 54.92 4.75
C ARG A 250 127.44 56.15 5.31
N ASP A 251 126.72 57.02 6.00
CA ASP A 251 127.29 58.20 6.64
C ASP A 251 128.30 57.81 7.73
N LEU A 252 127.98 56.80 8.54
CA LEU A 252 128.89 56.23 9.53
C LEU A 252 130.13 55.61 8.87
N ASP A 253 129.96 54.81 7.81
CA ASP A 253 131.07 54.18 7.09
C ASP A 253 131.98 55.25 6.43
N SER A 254 131.41 56.31 5.88
CA SER A 254 132.15 57.47 5.35
C SER A 254 132.93 58.17 6.44
N ALA A 255 132.31 58.46 7.59
CA ALA A 255 132.98 59.06 8.73
C ALA A 255 134.11 58.16 9.27
N TRP A 256 133.91 56.84 9.31
CA TRP A 256 134.96 55.88 9.66
C TRP A 256 136.10 55.84 8.64
N ALA A 257 135.80 55.97 7.34
CA ALA A 257 136.80 56.06 6.29
C ALA A 257 137.62 57.37 6.39
N GLU A 258 136.97 58.50 6.68
CA GLU A 258 137.63 59.78 6.95
C GLU A 258 138.54 59.70 8.18
N VAL A 259 138.05 59.13 9.29
CA VAL A 259 138.86 58.91 10.50
C VAL A 259 140.06 57.99 10.20
N ARG A 260 139.88 56.97 9.34
CA ARG A 260 140.95 56.07 8.92
C ARG A 260 141.98 56.80 8.03
N ALA A 261 141.53 57.63 7.10
CA ALA A 261 142.39 58.45 6.24
C ALA A 261 143.21 59.45 7.09
N LEU A 262 142.56 60.17 8.01
CA LEU A 262 143.23 61.07 8.96
C LEU A 262 144.22 60.34 9.88
N ARG A 263 143.96 59.07 10.22
CA ARG A 263 144.91 58.22 10.97
C ARG A 263 146.12 57.80 10.15
N GLU A 264 145.98 57.57 8.85
CA GLU A 264 147.09 57.23 7.96
C GLU A 264 147.92 58.47 7.60
N GLU A 265 147.30 59.64 7.42
CA GLU A 265 148.01 60.92 7.25
C GLU A 265 148.86 61.29 8.48
N ARG A 266 148.43 60.90 9.70
CA ARG A 266 149.20 61.11 10.94
C ARG A 266 150.39 60.17 11.15
N LYS A 267 150.58 59.18 10.28
CA LYS A 267 151.70 58.21 10.35
C LYS A 267 152.84 58.52 9.37
N GLN A 268 152.68 59.54 8.52
CA GLN A 268 153.75 60.12 7.67
C GLN A 268 154.39 61.32 8.39
#